data_AF-Q9RA50-F1
#
_entry.id   AF-Q9RA50-F1
#
_cell.length_a   1.000
_cell.length_b   1.000
_cell.length_c   1.000
_cell.angle_alpha   90.00
_cell.angle_beta   90.00
_cell.angle_gamma   90.00
#
_symmetry.space_group_name_H-M   'P 1'
#
loop_
_entity.id
_entity.type
_entity.pdbx_description
1 polymer ?
#
loop_
_entity_poly.entity_id
_entity_poly.type
_entity_poly.pdbx_seq_one_letter_code
_entity_poly.pdbx_strand_id
1 'polypeptide(L)'
;MPEEVVEEAWNRFFASLAPLREAGKLGYLHFGLPPWTEPKPRSFRYLERLAERTQGYLVAVEFRNPRWYTAWGFVKRELMRLGLAHVSVDAPPHPEAPPRVLEPTREVAVLRCHGRNAETWKGPHQKPYERFNWRYSEEELLDLAEATRTLAAQAERVFVIFNNNYGTQGVEAALGLKRLLGLGKPPWAEGPFS
;
A
#
# COMPACT_ATOMS: atom_id res chain seq x y z
N MET A 1 -5.76 -23.86 -12.67
CA MET A 1 -5.25 -24.47 -11.43
C MET A 1 -6.45 -25.10 -10.72
N PRO A 2 -6.35 -26.35 -10.25
CA PRO A 2 -7.46 -26.99 -9.52
C PRO A 2 -7.85 -26.17 -8.29
N GLU A 3 -9.14 -26.11 -7.98
CA GLU A 3 -9.68 -25.34 -6.85
C GLU A 3 -9.06 -25.79 -5.51
N GLU A 4 -8.92 -27.09 -5.31
CA GLU A 4 -8.30 -27.71 -4.13
C GLU A 4 -6.87 -27.20 -3.88
N VAL A 5 -6.10 -26.98 -4.95
CA VAL A 5 -4.73 -26.44 -4.84
C VAL A 5 -4.75 -24.96 -4.42
N VAL A 6 -5.75 -24.20 -4.90
CA VAL A 6 -5.96 -22.81 -4.44
C VAL A 6 -6.32 -22.82 -2.95
N GLU A 7 -7.28 -23.65 -2.55
CA GLU A 7 -7.74 -23.77 -1.16
C GLU A 7 -6.60 -24.11 -0.20
N GLU A 8 -5.80 -25.12 -0.55
CA GLU A 8 -4.66 -25.51 0.28
C GLU A 8 -3.60 -24.41 0.37
N ALA A 9 -3.34 -23.66 -0.71
CA ALA A 9 -2.42 -22.54 -0.68
C ALA A 9 -2.86 -21.45 0.30
N TRP A 10 -4.17 -21.15 0.36
CA TRP A 10 -4.72 -20.19 1.30
C TRP A 10 -4.69 -20.68 2.74
N ASN A 11 -5.00 -21.95 2.98
CA ASN A 11 -4.89 -22.55 4.30
C ASN A 11 -3.47 -22.42 4.86
N ARG A 12 -2.46 -22.74 4.04
CA ARG A 12 -1.04 -22.58 4.42
C ARG A 12 -0.67 -21.12 4.64
N PHE A 13 -1.17 -20.22 3.80
CA PHE A 13 -0.93 -18.80 3.97
C PHE A 13 -1.45 -18.32 5.32
N PHE A 14 -2.71 -18.60 5.68
CA PHE A 14 -3.27 -18.20 6.97
C PHE A 14 -2.60 -18.88 8.17
N ALA A 15 -2.26 -20.17 8.05
CA ALA A 15 -1.52 -20.88 9.09
C ALA A 15 -0.16 -20.21 9.39
N SER A 16 0.56 -19.77 8.34
CA SER A 16 1.84 -19.07 8.52
C SER A 16 1.71 -17.69 9.16
N LEU A 17 0.54 -17.05 9.06
CA LEU A 17 0.26 -15.75 9.65
C LEU A 17 -0.25 -15.81 11.09
N ALA A 18 -0.70 -17.00 11.56
CA ALA A 18 -1.27 -17.16 12.89
C ALA A 18 -0.38 -16.62 14.02
N PRO A 19 0.95 -16.87 14.05
CA PRO A 19 1.80 -16.34 15.12
C PRO A 19 1.86 -14.81 15.16
N LEU A 20 1.85 -14.16 14.00
CA LEU A 20 1.85 -12.69 13.92
C LEU A 20 0.51 -12.11 14.37
N ARG A 21 -0.59 -12.78 14.04
CA ARG A 21 -1.94 -12.38 14.45
C ARG A 21 -2.12 -12.54 15.97
N GLU A 22 -1.77 -13.70 16.51
CA GLU A 22 -1.88 -14.00 17.96
C GLU A 22 -1.02 -13.07 18.81
N ALA A 23 0.16 -12.67 18.31
CA ALA A 23 1.02 -11.70 18.97
C ALA A 23 0.58 -10.23 18.78
N GLY A 24 -0.51 -9.95 18.04
CA GLY A 24 -0.96 -8.59 17.74
C GLY A 24 0.00 -7.79 16.84
N LYS A 25 0.90 -8.46 16.12
CA LYS A 25 1.95 -7.86 15.28
C LYS A 25 1.60 -7.84 13.79
N LEU A 26 0.50 -8.48 13.38
CA LEU A 26 0.01 -8.43 12.01
C LEU A 26 -0.73 -7.11 11.75
N GLY A 27 -0.14 -6.23 10.93
CA GLY A 27 -0.75 -4.94 10.59
C GLY A 27 -1.94 -5.08 9.65
N TYR A 28 -1.71 -5.57 8.43
CA TYR A 28 -2.73 -5.82 7.40
C TYR A 28 -2.18 -6.76 6.33
N LEU A 29 -3.06 -7.34 5.51
CA LEU A 29 -2.70 -8.08 4.30
C LEU A 29 -2.75 -7.15 3.10
N HIS A 30 -1.66 -7.07 2.33
CA HIS A 30 -1.59 -6.25 1.14
C HIS A 30 -1.95 -7.05 -0.11
N PHE A 31 -2.89 -6.55 -0.90
CA PHE A 31 -3.26 -7.09 -2.21
C PHE A 31 -3.10 -6.03 -3.29
N GLY A 32 -1.94 -6.00 -3.93
CA GLY A 32 -1.71 -5.18 -5.11
C GLY A 32 -2.28 -5.81 -6.36
N LEU A 33 -3.29 -5.18 -6.95
CA LEU A 33 -3.83 -5.65 -8.22
C LEU A 33 -2.86 -5.32 -9.37
N PRO A 34 -2.69 -6.25 -10.34
CA PRO A 34 -1.86 -5.98 -11.50
C PRO A 34 -2.33 -4.74 -12.28
N PRO A 35 -1.42 -4.01 -12.94
CA PRO A 35 -1.74 -2.75 -13.63
C PRO A 35 -2.70 -2.88 -14.81
N TRP A 36 -2.92 -4.08 -15.35
CA TRP A 36 -3.92 -4.35 -16.38
C TRP A 36 -5.33 -4.62 -15.83
N THR A 37 -5.50 -4.66 -14.50
CA THR A 37 -6.80 -4.88 -13.88
C THR A 37 -7.64 -3.60 -13.92
N GLU A 38 -8.86 -3.70 -14.43
CA GLU A 38 -9.78 -2.57 -14.63
C GLU A 38 -11.05 -2.71 -13.77
N PRO A 39 -11.79 -1.62 -13.48
CA PRO A 39 -13.05 -1.66 -12.73
C PRO A 39 -14.18 -2.28 -13.56
N LYS A 40 -14.16 -3.61 -13.69
CA LYS A 40 -15.14 -4.42 -14.43
C LYS A 40 -15.85 -5.39 -13.47
N PRO A 41 -17.05 -5.89 -13.80
CA PRO A 41 -17.79 -6.83 -12.94
C PRO A 41 -16.96 -8.04 -12.48
N ARG A 42 -16.08 -8.57 -13.33
CA ARG A 42 -15.16 -9.67 -12.96
C ARG A 42 -14.17 -9.28 -11.85
N SER A 43 -13.71 -8.04 -11.83
CA SER A 43 -12.74 -7.53 -10.86
C SER A 43 -13.44 -7.28 -9.52
N PHE A 44 -14.68 -6.78 -9.54
CA PHE A 44 -15.48 -6.65 -8.31
C PHE A 44 -15.84 -8.02 -7.70
N ARG A 45 -16.20 -9.02 -8.52
CA ARG A 45 -16.35 -10.41 -8.03
C ARG A 45 -15.08 -10.97 -7.40
N TYR A 46 -13.91 -10.59 -7.90
CA TYR A 46 -12.65 -10.95 -7.26
C TYR A 46 -12.50 -10.28 -5.89
N LEU A 47 -12.85 -9.00 -5.76
CA LEU A 47 -12.82 -8.29 -4.47
C LEU A 47 -13.80 -8.88 -3.45
N GLU A 48 -14.99 -9.30 -3.91
CA GLU A 48 -15.98 -10.00 -3.08
C GLU A 48 -15.41 -11.30 -2.51
N ARG A 49 -14.89 -12.17 -3.39
CA ARG A 49 -14.25 -13.42 -2.98
C ARG A 49 -13.04 -13.19 -2.08
N LEU A 50 -12.26 -12.14 -2.35
CA LEU A 50 -11.15 -11.76 -1.50
C LEU A 50 -11.65 -11.43 -0.08
N ALA A 51 -12.65 -10.55 0.03
CA ALA A 51 -13.22 -10.14 1.31
C ALA A 51 -13.81 -11.32 2.09
N GLU A 52 -14.57 -12.20 1.43
CA GLU A 52 -15.11 -13.43 2.02
C GLU A 52 -14.00 -14.32 2.57
N ARG A 53 -12.93 -14.51 1.80
CA ARG A 53 -11.85 -15.43 2.14
C ARG A 53 -10.93 -14.90 3.23
N THR A 54 -10.80 -13.58 3.35
CA THR A 54 -9.94 -12.93 4.35
C THR A 54 -10.73 -12.42 5.55
N GLN A 55 -11.91 -12.97 5.82
CA GLN A 55 -12.68 -12.64 7.01
C GLN A 55 -11.81 -12.78 8.28
N GLY A 56 -11.87 -11.78 9.14
CA GLY A 56 -11.04 -11.69 10.35
C GLY A 56 -9.64 -11.09 10.14
N TYR A 57 -9.29 -10.68 8.92
CA TYR A 57 -8.05 -9.96 8.61
C TYR A 57 -8.35 -8.55 8.09
N LEU A 58 -7.54 -7.58 8.47
CA LEU A 58 -7.52 -6.28 7.80
C LEU A 58 -6.83 -6.45 6.45
N VAL A 59 -7.52 -6.08 5.36
CA VAL A 59 -7.01 -6.21 4.00
C VAL A 59 -6.97 -4.85 3.32
N ALA A 60 -5.83 -4.53 2.70
CA ALA A 60 -5.64 -3.32 1.93
C ALA A 60 -5.39 -3.63 0.44
N VAL A 61 -6.16 -3.00 -0.43
CA VAL A 61 -6.13 -3.21 -1.88
C VAL A 61 -5.50 -2.02 -2.59
N GLU A 62 -4.50 -2.30 -3.42
CA GLU A 62 -3.82 -1.29 -4.23
C GLU A 62 -4.22 -1.40 -5.70
N PHE A 63 -4.77 -0.32 -6.23
CA PHE A 63 -5.12 -0.19 -7.64
C PHE A 63 -4.01 0.52 -8.40
N ARG A 64 -3.45 -0.14 -9.41
CA ARG A 64 -2.38 0.44 -10.25
C ARG A 64 -2.88 1.01 -11.57
N ASN A 65 -4.09 0.64 -11.99
CA ASN A 65 -4.69 1.15 -13.21
C ASN A 65 -5.46 2.45 -12.91
N PRO A 66 -5.14 3.58 -13.57
CA PRO A 66 -5.83 4.86 -13.35
C PRO A 66 -7.35 4.80 -13.58
N ARG A 67 -7.84 3.84 -14.39
CA ARG A 67 -9.28 3.68 -14.67
C ARG A 67 -10.10 3.42 -13.41
N TRP A 68 -9.55 2.80 -12.36
CA TRP A 68 -10.25 2.64 -11.07
C TRP A 68 -10.66 3.98 -10.45
N TYR A 69 -9.89 5.03 -10.71
CA TYR A 69 -10.10 6.34 -10.10
C TYR A 69 -11.05 7.23 -10.91
N THR A 70 -11.30 6.90 -12.18
CA THR A 70 -12.32 7.61 -12.99
C THR A 70 -13.73 7.45 -12.44
N ALA A 71 -14.02 6.33 -11.78
CA ALA A 71 -15.28 6.03 -11.11
C ALA A 71 -15.08 5.91 -9.58
N TRP A 72 -14.15 6.67 -9.01
CA TRP A 72 -13.69 6.51 -7.63
C TRP A 72 -14.83 6.48 -6.61
N GLY A 73 -15.85 7.34 -6.76
CA GLY A 73 -16.98 7.36 -5.83
C GLY A 73 -17.74 6.01 -5.74
N PHE A 74 -17.85 5.26 -6.83
CA PHE A 74 -18.42 3.90 -6.82
C PHE A 74 -17.45 2.90 -6.20
N VAL A 75 -16.18 2.93 -6.62
CA VAL A 75 -15.14 2.03 -6.10
C VAL A 75 -14.98 2.17 -4.59
N LYS A 76 -14.93 3.40 -4.08
CA LYS A 76 -14.88 3.71 -2.65
C LYS A 76 -16.03 3.07 -1.88
N ARG A 77 -17.27 3.20 -2.37
CA ARG A 77 -18.45 2.59 -1.74
C ARG A 77 -18.37 1.07 -1.71
N GLU A 78 -17.93 0.45 -2.80
CA GLU A 78 -17.75 -1.01 -2.83
C GLU A 78 -16.67 -1.49 -1.87
N LEU A 79 -15.54 -0.79 -1.77
CA LEU A 79 -14.50 -1.11 -0.79
C LEU A 79 -15.02 -1.01 0.65
N MET A 80 -15.76 0.05 0.97
CA MET A 80 -16.39 0.21 2.29
C MET A 80 -17.40 -0.90 2.57
N ARG A 81 -18.26 -1.25 1.59
CA ARG A 81 -19.23 -2.34 1.70
C ARG A 81 -18.54 -3.69 1.96
N LEU A 82 -17.41 -3.93 1.33
CA LEU A 82 -16.63 -5.17 1.44
C LEU A 82 -15.67 -5.19 2.64
N GLY A 83 -15.55 -4.09 3.39
CA GLY A 83 -14.61 -3.99 4.51
C GLY A 83 -13.13 -3.97 4.08
N LEU A 84 -12.83 -3.56 2.85
CA LEU A 84 -11.48 -3.50 2.28
C LEU A 84 -10.92 -2.08 2.40
N ALA A 85 -9.67 -1.95 2.87
CA ALA A 85 -8.96 -0.68 2.93
C ALA A 85 -8.39 -0.31 1.55
N HIS A 86 -8.51 0.95 1.16
CA HIS A 86 -7.82 1.50 0.00
C HIS A 86 -6.36 1.78 0.33
N VAL A 87 -5.47 1.40 -0.59
CA VAL A 87 -4.08 1.85 -0.57
C VAL A 87 -3.96 3.12 -1.40
N SER A 88 -3.71 4.25 -0.73
CA SER A 88 -3.23 5.47 -1.36
C SER A 88 -1.82 5.22 -1.91
N VAL A 89 -1.58 5.68 -3.13
CA VAL A 89 -0.32 5.49 -3.84
C VAL A 89 0.36 6.83 -4.04
N ASP A 90 1.62 6.93 -3.65
CA ASP A 90 2.51 7.98 -4.14
C ASP A 90 3.32 7.43 -5.31
N ALA A 91 3.17 8.10 -6.45
CA ALA A 91 3.69 7.74 -7.75
C ALA A 91 3.99 9.03 -8.55
N PRO A 92 4.84 8.98 -9.58
CA PRO A 92 5.12 10.13 -10.42
C PRO A 92 3.85 10.66 -11.13
N PRO A 93 3.83 11.94 -11.53
CA PRO A 93 2.79 12.51 -12.38
C PRO A 93 2.88 11.96 -13.81
N HIS A 94 2.49 10.70 -13.99
CA HIS A 94 2.51 9.97 -15.25
C HIS A 94 1.08 9.54 -15.62
N PRO A 95 0.64 9.62 -16.90
CA PRO A 95 -0.73 9.27 -17.31
C PRO A 95 -1.15 7.84 -16.95
N GLU A 96 -0.17 6.95 -16.85
CA GLU A 96 -0.37 5.54 -16.50
C GLU A 96 -0.10 5.21 -15.02
N ALA A 97 0.23 6.22 -14.21
CA ALA A 97 0.30 6.09 -12.76
C ALA A 97 -1.09 6.34 -12.13
N PRO A 98 -1.48 5.58 -11.09
CA PRO A 98 -2.70 5.90 -10.37
C PRO A 98 -2.56 7.28 -9.70
N PRO A 99 -3.60 8.13 -9.71
CA PRO A 99 -3.57 9.37 -8.96
C PRO A 99 -3.49 9.09 -7.46
N ARG A 100 -2.87 10.01 -6.73
CA ARG A 100 -2.85 9.96 -5.26
C ARG A 100 -4.22 10.39 -4.71
N VAL A 101 -4.99 9.40 -4.27
CA VAL A 101 -6.28 9.62 -3.59
C VAL A 101 -6.12 9.35 -2.10
N LEU A 102 -6.40 10.34 -1.27
CA LEU A 102 -6.22 10.32 0.19
C LEU A 102 -7.55 10.14 0.92
N GLU A 103 -8.32 9.13 0.51
CA GLU A 103 -9.64 8.85 1.05
C GLU A 103 -9.69 7.42 1.62
N PRO A 104 -9.45 7.26 2.94
CA PRO A 104 -9.55 5.96 3.58
C PRO A 104 -10.94 5.34 3.40
N THR A 105 -10.99 4.01 3.27
CA THR A 105 -12.24 3.24 3.19
C THR A 105 -12.45 2.34 4.41
N ARG A 106 -11.55 2.44 5.39
CA ARG A 106 -11.54 1.74 6.69
C ARG A 106 -10.93 2.67 7.74
N GLU A 107 -11.05 2.26 9.00
CA GLU A 107 -10.40 2.82 10.19
C GLU A 107 -8.86 2.83 10.09
N VAL A 108 -8.30 2.03 9.18
CA VAL A 108 -6.89 2.05 8.83
C VAL A 108 -6.70 2.61 7.43
N ALA A 109 -5.78 3.57 7.31
CA ALA A 109 -5.30 4.08 6.04
C ALA A 109 -3.92 3.49 5.69
N VAL A 110 -3.65 3.33 4.40
CA VAL A 110 -2.34 2.86 3.91
C VAL A 110 -1.86 3.80 2.81
N LEU A 111 -0.65 4.35 2.97
CA LEU A 111 0.06 5.10 1.94
C LEU A 111 1.29 4.30 1.50
N ARG A 112 1.36 3.92 0.22
CA ARG A 112 2.53 3.24 -0.35
C ARG A 112 3.27 4.15 -1.30
N CYS A 113 4.54 4.39 -0.98
CA CYS A 113 5.42 5.32 -1.67
C CYS A 113 6.36 4.55 -2.61
N HIS A 114 6.13 4.64 -3.93
CA HIS A 114 6.90 3.89 -4.92
C HIS A 114 8.06 4.69 -5.54
N GLY A 115 8.21 5.96 -5.17
CA GLY A 115 9.10 6.91 -5.82
C GLY A 115 8.37 7.74 -6.88
N ARG A 116 9.02 8.81 -7.35
CA ARG A 116 8.48 9.75 -8.36
C ARG A 116 9.30 9.77 -9.64
N ASN A 117 9.94 8.65 -9.98
CA ASN A 117 10.67 8.53 -11.23
C ASN A 117 9.70 8.33 -12.41
N ALA A 118 9.34 9.43 -13.09
CA ALA A 118 8.44 9.39 -14.24
C ALA A 118 9.07 8.65 -15.45
N GLU A 119 10.38 8.77 -15.63
CA GLU A 119 11.12 8.20 -16.76
C GLU A 119 11.18 6.66 -16.68
N THR A 120 11.26 6.10 -15.47
CA THR A 120 11.33 4.65 -15.25
C THR A 120 10.03 4.04 -14.71
N TRP A 121 8.92 4.79 -14.71
CA TRP A 121 7.62 4.25 -14.27
C TRP A 121 7.11 3.14 -15.20
N LYS A 122 7.36 3.28 -16.51
CA LYS A 122 7.10 2.25 -17.54
C LYS A 122 8.20 2.21 -18.60
N GLY A 123 8.48 1.02 -19.09
CA GLY A 123 9.44 0.75 -20.17
C GLY A 123 10.10 -0.61 -20.01
N PRO A 124 10.86 -1.11 -20.99
CA PRO A 124 11.71 -2.27 -20.79
C PRO A 124 12.81 -1.88 -19.79
N HIS A 125 12.65 -2.28 -18.54
CA HIS A 125 13.70 -2.15 -17.54
C HIS A 125 14.68 -3.30 -17.74
N GLN A 126 15.98 -3.00 -17.80
CA GLN A 126 16.99 -4.05 -17.76
C GLN A 126 16.94 -4.76 -16.40
N LYS A 127 16.53 -4.04 -15.34
CA LYS A 127 16.41 -4.58 -13.98
C LYS A 127 15.15 -4.08 -13.26
N PRO A 128 14.38 -4.97 -12.59
CA PRO A 128 13.12 -4.61 -11.93
C PRO A 128 13.19 -3.48 -10.90
N TYR A 129 14.36 -3.18 -10.33
CA TYR A 129 14.54 -2.13 -9.32
C TYR A 129 14.67 -0.72 -9.89
N GLU A 130 14.89 -0.55 -11.19
CA GLU A 130 15.10 0.77 -11.83
C GLU A 130 13.89 1.70 -11.66
N ARG A 131 12.69 1.12 -11.55
CA ARG A 131 11.41 1.79 -11.28
C ARG A 131 11.31 2.35 -9.85
N PHE A 132 12.07 1.75 -8.93
CA PHE A 132 12.03 2.01 -7.49
C PHE A 132 13.29 2.75 -7.00
N ASN A 133 14.19 3.14 -7.91
CA ASN A 133 15.35 3.96 -7.59
C ASN A 133 14.94 5.44 -7.57
N TRP A 134 14.45 5.89 -6.42
CA TRP A 134 14.09 7.28 -6.19
C TRP A 134 14.43 7.68 -4.76
N ARG A 135 15.31 8.67 -4.62
CA ARG A 135 15.62 9.29 -3.33
C ARG A 135 14.71 10.49 -3.16
N TYR A 136 13.73 10.37 -2.26
CA TYR A 136 12.82 11.46 -1.95
C TYR A 136 13.57 12.69 -1.44
N SER A 137 13.27 13.86 -2.01
CA SER A 137 13.79 15.14 -1.52
C SER A 137 13.09 15.56 -0.22
N GLU A 138 13.63 16.56 0.49
CA GLU A 138 12.98 17.09 1.69
C GLU A 138 11.60 17.69 1.38
N GLU A 139 11.46 18.38 0.25
CA GLU A 139 10.18 18.92 -0.22
C GLU A 139 9.16 17.81 -0.50
N GLU A 140 9.60 16.72 -1.13
CA GLU A 140 8.72 15.57 -1.38
C GLU A 140 8.34 14.87 -0.08
N LEU A 141 9.24 14.79 0.90
CA LEU A 141 8.94 14.25 2.23
C LEU A 141 7.97 15.14 3.02
N LEU A 142 8.04 16.47 2.86
CA LEU A 142 7.05 17.40 3.43
C LEU A 142 5.66 17.18 2.82
N ASP A 143 5.57 17.02 1.50
CA ASP A 143 4.32 16.66 0.82
C ASP A 143 3.77 15.30 1.30
N LEU A 144 4.64 14.30 1.49
CA LEU A 144 4.25 13.01 2.07
C LEU A 144 3.82 13.13 3.54
N ALA A 145 4.43 14.02 4.32
CA ALA A 145 4.02 14.28 5.70
C ALA A 145 2.61 14.86 5.74
N GLU A 146 2.30 15.82 4.87
CA GLU A 146 0.96 16.40 4.77
C GLU A 146 -0.08 15.40 4.28
N ALA A 147 0.27 14.58 3.28
CA ALA A 147 -0.58 13.48 2.83
C ALA A 147 -0.87 12.49 3.97
N THR A 148 0.14 12.18 4.79
CA THR A 148 -0.01 11.31 5.96
C THR A 148 -0.93 11.92 7.01
N ARG A 149 -0.81 13.23 7.30
CA ARG A 149 -1.71 13.94 8.22
C ARG A 149 -3.16 13.98 7.72
N THR A 150 -3.34 14.18 6.42
CA THR A 150 -4.66 14.14 5.77
C THR A 150 -5.34 12.78 5.95
N LEU A 151 -4.59 11.68 5.81
CA LEU A 151 -5.10 10.33 6.08
C LEU A 151 -5.38 10.12 7.58
N ALA A 152 -4.49 10.60 8.45
CA ALA A 152 -4.62 10.45 9.90
C ALA A 152 -5.82 11.23 10.49
N ALA A 153 -6.30 12.27 9.80
CA ALA A 153 -7.51 12.99 10.18
C ALA A 153 -8.80 12.15 9.98
N GLN A 154 -8.73 11.08 9.19
CA GLN A 154 -9.87 10.26 8.77
C GLN A 154 -9.73 8.77 9.17
N ALA A 155 -8.61 8.39 9.79
CA ALA A 155 -8.29 7.01 10.14
C ALA A 155 -7.62 6.95 11.52
N GLU A 156 -7.89 5.90 12.28
CA GLU A 156 -7.31 5.64 13.60
C GLU A 156 -5.81 5.30 13.51
N ARG A 157 -5.39 4.72 12.38
CA ARG A 157 -4.00 4.34 12.12
C ARG A 157 -3.64 4.52 10.66
N VAL A 158 -2.45 5.08 10.41
CA VAL A 158 -1.88 5.20 9.07
C VAL A 158 -0.62 4.36 8.96
N PHE A 159 -0.60 3.43 8.00
CA PHE A 159 0.62 2.72 7.61
C PHE A 159 1.25 3.42 6.41
N VAL A 160 2.48 3.92 6.55
CA VAL A 160 3.25 4.47 5.44
C VAL A 160 4.37 3.51 5.07
N ILE A 161 4.37 3.02 3.83
CA ILE A 161 5.33 2.02 3.35
C ILE A 161 6.14 2.61 2.20
N PHE A 162 7.44 2.78 2.42
CA PHE A 162 8.39 3.14 1.39
C PHE A 162 8.83 1.87 0.63
N ASN A 163 8.57 1.84 -0.67
CA ASN A 163 8.87 0.72 -1.57
C ASN A 163 9.98 1.06 -2.59
N ASN A 164 10.65 2.20 -2.41
CA ASN A 164 11.86 2.60 -3.12
C ASN A 164 13.08 1.81 -2.58
N ASN A 165 13.18 0.54 -2.98
CA ASN A 165 14.10 -0.44 -2.40
C ASN A 165 15.52 -0.40 -2.99
N TYR A 166 15.97 0.75 -3.52
CA TYR A 166 17.34 0.88 -4.01
C TYR A 166 18.26 1.41 -2.91
N GLY A 167 19.14 0.54 -2.39
CA GLY A 167 20.08 0.88 -1.32
C GLY A 167 19.37 1.27 -0.02
N THR A 168 19.78 2.39 0.59
CA THR A 168 19.24 2.92 1.85
C THR A 168 18.06 3.87 1.66
N GLN A 169 17.66 4.17 0.43
CA GLN A 169 16.72 5.25 0.11
C GLN A 169 15.36 5.12 0.82
N GLY A 170 14.79 3.91 0.88
CA GLY A 170 13.53 3.68 1.59
C GLY A 170 13.64 3.89 3.10
N VAL A 171 14.76 3.48 3.70
CA VAL A 171 15.01 3.68 5.14
C VAL A 171 15.23 5.16 5.46
N GLU A 172 16.03 5.85 4.65
CA GLU A 172 16.28 7.29 4.78
C GLU A 172 14.98 8.10 4.67
N ALA A 173 14.15 7.77 3.68
CA ALA A 173 12.85 8.41 3.49
C ALA A 173 11.90 8.14 4.67
N ALA A 174 11.85 6.91 5.18
CA ALA A 174 11.05 6.57 6.35
C ALA A 174 11.50 7.34 7.61
N LEU A 175 12.82 7.42 7.85
CA LEU A 175 13.37 8.18 8.98
C LEU A 175 13.15 9.68 8.83
N GLY A 176 13.29 10.22 7.61
CA GLY A 176 12.97 11.61 7.30
C GLY A 176 11.52 11.94 7.58
N LEU A 177 10.59 11.12 7.09
CA LEU A 177 9.15 11.28 7.34
C LEU A 177 8.82 11.19 8.83
N LYS A 178 9.38 10.23 9.58
CA LYS A 178 9.19 10.16 11.04
C LYS A 178 9.62 11.44 11.75
N ARG A 179 10.72 12.06 11.30
CA ARG A 179 11.22 13.32 11.85
C ARG A 179 10.23 14.47 11.59
N LEU A 180 9.75 14.59 10.37
CA LEU A 180 8.76 15.61 9.97
C LEU A 180 7.40 15.45 10.67
N LEU A 181 7.03 14.20 10.98
CA LEU A 181 5.82 13.89 11.73
C LEU A 181 5.99 14.01 13.26
N GLY A 182 7.21 14.21 13.76
CA GLY A 182 7.50 14.29 15.19
C GLY A 182 7.42 12.93 15.93
N LEU A 183 7.52 11.80 15.22
CA LEU A 183 7.29 10.45 15.76
C LEU A 183 8.49 9.81 16.47
N GLY A 184 9.48 10.61 16.87
CA GLY A 184 10.70 10.15 17.54
C GLY A 184 11.54 9.12 16.75
N LYS A 185 12.69 8.73 17.31
CA LYS A 185 13.46 7.60 16.77
C LYS A 185 12.72 6.29 17.03
N PRO A 186 12.87 5.26 16.17
CA PRO A 186 12.28 3.96 16.48
C PRO A 186 12.93 3.39 17.75
N PRO A 187 12.21 2.58 18.56
CA PRO A 187 12.70 2.08 19.85
C PRO A 187 14.01 1.29 19.78
N TRP A 188 14.34 0.72 18.63
CA TRP A 188 15.57 -0.04 18.39
C TRP A 188 16.77 0.83 17.98
N ALA A 189 16.57 2.12 17.68
CA ALA A 189 17.67 3.03 17.32
C ALA A 189 18.46 3.54 18.54
N GLU A 190 18.11 3.12 19.76
CA GLU A 190 18.84 3.37 21.00
C GLU A 190 19.60 2.13 21.50
N GLY A 191 19.79 1.13 20.62
CA GLY A 191 20.54 -0.09 20.95
C GLY A 191 22.07 0.12 21.00
N PRO A 192 22.84 -0.82 21.59
CA PRO A 192 24.27 -0.67 21.94
C PRO A 192 25.25 -0.55 20.76
N PHE A 193 24.74 -0.38 19.54
CA PHE A 193 25.53 -0.21 18.32
C PHE A 193 25.28 1.14 17.63
N SER A 194 24.64 2.09 18.33
CA SER A 194 24.49 3.49 17.89
C SER A 194 25.72 4.34 18.20
#